data_AF-A0A535EV40-F1
#
_entry.id   AF-A0A535EV40-F1
#
_cell.length_a   1.000
_cell.length_b   1.000
_cell.length_c   1.000
_cell.angle_alpha   90.00
_cell.angle_beta   90.00
_cell.angle_gamma   90.00
#
_symmetry.space_group_name_H-M   'P 1'
#
loop_
_entity.id
_entity.type
_entity.pdbx_description
1 polymer ?
#
loop_
_entity_poly.entity_id
_entity_poly.type
_entity_poly.pdbx_seq_one_letter_code
_entity_poly.pdbx_strand_id
1 'polypeptide(L)'
;MDSIQSEIAKGRIKEIKTLPKNYYCSPIGLIPKLVDGKQTGWRTIFDLSSPEGHSVNDGIPKQYGSIVYETLNDAIRLVAQAGKGALMMKRHLKQYSARRKRQKRTQMVALSFILASNSILSNYKSLFPQTKSNVR
;
A
#
# COMPACT_ATOMS: atom_id res chain seq x y z
N MET A 1 -22.05 4.96 -10.20
CA MET A 1 -21.59 4.66 -11.58
C MET A 1 -20.17 5.16 -11.86
N ASP A 2 -19.50 5.83 -10.91
CA ASP A 2 -18.30 6.61 -11.25
C ASP A 2 -16.95 5.89 -11.10
N SER A 3 -16.90 4.67 -10.56
CA SER A 3 -15.60 4.01 -10.30
C SER A 3 -14.89 3.64 -11.59
N ILE A 4 -15.54 2.90 -12.49
CA ILE A 4 -14.97 2.47 -13.77
C ILE A 4 -14.63 3.70 -14.61
N GLN A 5 -15.55 4.66 -14.73
CA GLN A 5 -15.29 5.90 -15.49
C GLN A 5 -14.13 6.69 -14.88
N SER A 6 -13.99 6.75 -13.56
CA SER A 6 -12.85 7.39 -12.89
C SER A 6 -11.55 6.64 -13.15
N GLU A 7 -11.57 5.30 -13.20
CA GLU A 7 -10.39 4.49 -13.56
C GLU A 7 -9.99 4.71 -15.04
N ILE A 8 -10.96 4.84 -15.95
CA ILE A 8 -10.72 5.20 -17.36
C ILE A 8 -10.12 6.60 -17.45
N ALA A 9 -10.71 7.58 -16.78
CA ALA A 9 -10.25 8.97 -16.77
C ALA A 9 -8.83 9.11 -16.20
N LYS A 10 -8.46 8.25 -15.24
CA LYS A 10 -7.10 8.17 -14.69
C LYS A 10 -6.12 7.35 -15.56
N GLY A 11 -6.59 6.78 -16.66
CA GLY A 11 -5.79 5.94 -17.56
C GLY A 11 -5.33 4.62 -16.94
N ARG A 12 -6.00 4.13 -15.89
CA ARG A 12 -5.64 2.88 -15.20
C ARG A 12 -6.30 1.65 -15.82
N ILE A 13 -7.44 1.83 -16.48
CA ILE A 13 -8.11 0.82 -17.30
C ILE A 13 -8.39 1.39 -18.68
N LYS A 14 -8.49 0.50 -19.67
CA LYS A 14 -8.79 0.86 -21.05
C LYS A 14 -9.72 -0.20 -21.63
N GLU A 15 -10.69 0.25 -22.40
CA GLU A 15 -11.53 -0.64 -23.20
C GLU A 15 -10.71 -1.29 -24.32
N ILE A 16 -10.88 -2.60 -24.47
CA ILE A 16 -10.29 -3.38 -25.56
C ILE A 16 -11.42 -3.88 -26.47
N LYS A 17 -11.35 -3.55 -27.75
CA LYS A 17 -12.37 -3.96 -28.74
C LYS A 17 -12.18 -5.38 -29.23
N THR A 18 -10.93 -5.85 -29.24
CA THR A 18 -10.56 -7.20 -29.66
C THR A 18 -9.77 -7.86 -28.55
N LEU A 19 -10.17 -9.08 -28.17
CA LEU A 19 -9.42 -9.85 -27.19
C LEU A 19 -8.14 -10.41 -27.84
N PRO A 20 -6.98 -10.33 -27.15
CA PRO A 20 -5.75 -10.94 -27.65
C PRO A 20 -5.85 -12.47 -27.58
N LYS A 21 -4.94 -13.18 -28.27
CA LYS A 21 -4.92 -14.65 -28.27
C LYS A 21 -4.73 -15.25 -26.86
N ASN A 22 -3.92 -14.60 -26.03
CA ASN A 22 -3.63 -15.02 -24.67
C ASN A 22 -4.14 -13.96 -23.69
N TYR A 23 -5.18 -14.30 -22.93
CA TYR A 23 -5.77 -13.43 -21.93
C TYR A 23 -6.23 -14.24 -20.72
N TYR A 24 -6.43 -13.55 -19.60
CA TYR A 24 -7.09 -14.09 -18.42
C TYR A 24 -8.40 -13.34 -18.21
N CYS A 25 -9.46 -14.07 -17.89
CA CYS A 25 -10.73 -13.51 -17.46
C CYS A 25 -10.93 -13.82 -15.97
N SER A 26 -10.79 -12.79 -15.14
CA SER A 26 -11.09 -12.89 -13.71
C SER A 26 -12.50 -12.36 -13.43
N PRO A 27 -13.31 -13.07 -12.62
CA PRO A 27 -14.59 -12.58 -12.14
C PRO A 27 -14.45 -11.22 -11.44
N ILE A 28 -15.46 -10.37 -11.61
CA ILE A 28 -15.56 -9.07 -10.96
C ILE A 28 -16.65 -9.10 -9.90
N GLY A 29 -16.28 -8.79 -8.66
CA GLY A 29 -17.18 -8.70 -7.51
C GLY A 29 -17.36 -7.26 -7.03
N LEU A 30 -18.49 -7.02 -6.35
CA LEU A 30 -18.80 -5.76 -5.69
C LEU A 30 -19.01 -5.99 -4.19
N ILE A 31 -18.30 -5.23 -3.35
CA ILE A 31 -18.47 -5.24 -1.90
C ILE A 31 -18.93 -3.85 -1.42
N PRO A 32 -19.97 -3.75 -0.57
CA PRO A 32 -20.40 -2.47 -0.04
C PRO A 32 -19.30 -1.80 0.82
N LYS A 33 -19.11 -0.50 0.64
CA LYS A 33 -18.31 0.34 1.54
C LYS A 33 -19.22 0.84 2.66
N LEU A 34 -18.89 0.51 3.90
CA LEU A 34 -19.63 1.00 5.06
C LEU A 34 -18.80 2.07 5.79
N VAL A 35 -19.45 3.16 6.17
CA VAL A 35 -18.93 4.20 7.08
C VAL A 35 -20.02 4.43 8.12
N ASP A 36 -19.67 4.27 9.40
CA ASP A 36 -20.61 4.37 10.53
C ASP A 36 -21.87 3.51 10.35
N GLY A 37 -21.69 2.28 9.85
CA GLY A 37 -22.76 1.33 9.57
C GLY A 37 -23.60 1.63 8.32
N LYS A 38 -23.40 2.77 7.66
CA LYS A 38 -24.14 3.16 6.44
C LYS A 38 -23.35 2.88 5.19
N GLN A 39 -24.02 2.38 4.15
CA GLN A 39 -23.38 2.14 2.87
C GLN A 39 -23.11 3.47 2.15
N THR A 40 -21.84 3.74 1.86
CA THR A 40 -21.35 4.96 1.20
C THR A 40 -20.89 4.71 -0.24
N GLY A 41 -20.84 3.46 -0.67
CA GLY A 41 -20.49 3.11 -2.05
C GLY A 41 -20.13 1.64 -2.22
N TRP A 42 -19.36 1.35 -3.27
CA TRP A 42 -18.93 -0.01 -3.61
C TRP A 42 -17.40 -0.09 -3.79
N ARG A 43 -16.83 -1.24 -3.45
CA ARG A 43 -15.47 -1.68 -3.79
C ARG A 43 -15.59 -2.72 -4.90
N THR A 44 -14.94 -2.45 -6.02
CA THR A 44 -14.73 -3.43 -7.07
C THR A 44 -13.56 -4.33 -6.67
N ILE A 45 -13.73 -5.65 -6.77
CA ILE A 45 -12.70 -6.66 -6.49
C ILE A 45 -12.62 -7.60 -7.68
N PHE A 46 -11.40 -7.97 -8.06
CA PHE A 46 -11.14 -8.97 -9.08
C PHE A 46 -10.63 -10.23 -8.40
N ASP A 47 -11.22 -11.38 -8.74
CA ASP A 47 -10.71 -12.66 -8.29
C ASP A 47 -9.58 -13.13 -9.20
N LEU A 48 -8.35 -12.76 -8.84
CA LEU A 48 -7.14 -13.09 -9.59
C LEU A 48 -6.69 -14.55 -9.39
N SER A 49 -7.36 -15.30 -8.52
CA SER A 49 -7.09 -16.73 -8.26
C SER A 49 -8.10 -17.65 -8.96
N SER A 50 -8.99 -17.09 -9.79
CA SER A 50 -9.97 -17.83 -10.57
C SER A 50 -9.63 -17.79 -12.07
N PRO A 51 -9.89 -18.88 -12.82
CA PRO A 51 -10.25 -20.21 -12.32
C PRO A 51 -9.03 -20.93 -11.71
N GLU A 52 -9.27 -21.84 -10.78
CA GLU A 52 -8.21 -22.58 -10.11
C GLU A 52 -7.33 -23.35 -11.12
N GLY A 53 -6.01 -23.24 -10.98
CA GLY A 53 -5.02 -23.90 -11.84
C GLY A 53 -4.76 -23.20 -13.18
N HIS A 54 -5.57 -22.20 -13.56
CA HIS A 54 -5.42 -21.42 -14.80
C HIS A 54 -5.60 -19.92 -14.54
N SER A 55 -5.46 -19.47 -13.30
CA SER A 55 -5.63 -18.08 -12.91
C SER A 55 -4.41 -17.22 -13.27
N VAL A 56 -4.56 -15.90 -13.12
CA VAL A 56 -3.43 -14.96 -13.24
C VAL A 56 -2.32 -15.32 -12.26
N ASN A 57 -2.68 -15.71 -11.03
CA ASN A 57 -1.71 -16.02 -9.99
C ASN A 57 -0.95 -17.33 -10.26
N ASP A 58 -1.58 -18.32 -10.89
CA ASP A 58 -0.95 -19.60 -11.24
C ASP A 58 0.19 -19.42 -12.26
N GLY A 59 0.08 -18.40 -13.11
CA GLY A 59 1.10 -18.05 -14.10
C GLY A 59 2.31 -17.30 -13.54
N ILE A 60 2.34 -16.95 -12.24
CA ILE A 60 3.43 -16.18 -11.63
C ILE A 60 4.45 -17.14 -11.00
N PRO A 61 5.69 -17.24 -11.53
CA PRO A 61 6.72 -18.08 -10.92
C PRO A 61 6.99 -17.68 -9.46
N LYS A 62 7.18 -18.68 -8.58
CA LYS A 62 7.36 -18.46 -7.13
C LYS A 62 8.48 -17.48 -6.78
N GLN A 63 9.57 -17.48 -7.55
CA GLN A 63 10.69 -16.54 -7.40
C GLN A 63 10.30 -15.06 -7.56
N TYR A 64 9.18 -14.76 -8.23
CA TYR A 64 8.63 -13.41 -8.37
C TYR A 64 7.44 -13.16 -7.45
N GLY A 65 6.79 -14.22 -6.96
CA GLY A 65 5.64 -14.16 -6.05
C GLY A 65 5.99 -14.15 -4.56
N SER A 66 7.23 -14.47 -4.18
CA SER A 66 7.64 -14.51 -2.78
C SER A 66 7.82 -13.09 -2.22
N ILE A 67 6.86 -12.65 -1.41
CA ILE A 67 7.02 -11.48 -0.55
C ILE A 67 7.60 -11.98 0.78
N VAL A 68 8.81 -11.52 1.12
CA VAL A 68 9.34 -11.71 2.47
C VAL A 68 8.69 -10.66 3.36
N TYR A 69 7.87 -11.11 4.30
CA TYR A 69 7.27 -10.26 5.32
C TYR A 69 8.15 -10.26 6.56
N GLU A 70 8.40 -9.08 7.13
CA GLU A 70 8.92 -8.97 8.49
C GLU A 70 7.87 -9.55 9.47
N THR A 71 8.32 -10.27 10.49
CA THR A 71 7.42 -10.87 11.46
C THR A 71 7.02 -9.88 12.55
N LEU A 72 5.93 -10.18 13.27
CA LEU A 72 5.55 -9.40 14.47
C LEU A 72 6.68 -9.41 15.50
N ASN A 73 7.39 -10.53 15.65
CA ASN A 73 8.51 -10.64 16.58
C ASN A 73 9.64 -9.70 16.21
N ASP A 74 9.95 -9.55 14.92
CA ASP A 74 10.95 -8.59 14.45
C ASP A 74 10.55 -7.16 14.83
N ALA A 75 9.29 -6.80 14.60
CA ALA A 75 8.75 -5.50 15.00
C ALA A 75 8.83 -5.26 16.52
N ILE A 76 8.48 -6.26 17.34
CA ILE A 76 8.58 -6.17 18.80
C ILE A 76 10.04 -5.98 19.24
N ARG A 77 10.97 -6.72 18.64
CA ARG A 77 12.41 -6.58 18.93
C ARG A 77 12.91 -5.18 18.61
N LEU A 78 12.49 -4.60 17.48
CA LEU A 78 12.83 -3.22 17.11
C LEU A 78 12.32 -2.21 18.14
N VAL A 79 11.09 -2.36 18.62
CA VAL A 79 10.52 -1.49 19.66
C VAL A 79 11.26 -1.66 20.99
N ALA A 80 11.55 -2.90 21.40
CA ALA A 80 12.28 -3.18 22.62
C ALA A 80 13.70 -2.62 22.60
N GLN A 81 14.40 -2.73 21.46
CA GLN A 81 15.74 -2.17 21.24
C GLN A 81 15.75 -0.64 21.28
N ALA A 82 14.71 0.01 20.78
CA ALA A 82 14.60 1.48 20.85
C ALA A 82 14.47 1.99 22.30
N GLY A 83 13.95 1.15 23.20
CA GLY A 83 13.89 1.41 24.64
C GLY A 83 12.75 2.34 25.07
N LYS A 84 12.62 2.50 26.39
CA LYS A 84 11.58 3.34 27.00
C LYS A 84 11.87 4.81 26.69
N GLY A 85 10.83 5.53 26.23
CA GLY A 85 10.94 6.96 25.87
C GLY A 85 11.29 7.20 24.40
N ALA A 86 11.46 6.15 23.60
CA ALA A 86 11.61 6.28 22.15
C ALA A 86 10.35 6.88 21.50
N LEU A 87 10.56 7.74 20.50
CA LEU A 87 9.48 8.31 19.69
C LEU A 87 9.17 7.39 18.51
N MET A 88 7.89 7.02 18.36
CA MET A 88 7.42 6.19 17.24
C MET A 88 6.67 7.04 16.22
N MET A 89 7.02 6.89 14.94
CA MET A 89 6.34 7.55 13.84
C MET A 89 5.70 6.53 12.90
N LYS A 90 4.38 6.59 12.75
CA LYS A 90 3.66 5.78 11.76
C LYS A 90 3.56 6.52 10.44
N ARG A 91 4.32 6.08 9.43
CA ARG A 91 4.23 6.62 8.07
C ARG A 91 3.37 5.71 7.19
N HIS A 92 2.24 6.22 6.71
CA HIS A 92 1.44 5.52 5.71
C HIS A 92 1.91 5.86 4.31
N LEU A 93 2.06 4.83 3.47
CA LEU A 93 2.44 4.98 2.08
C LEU A 93 1.20 4.97 1.19
N LYS A 94 0.88 6.11 0.60
CA LYS A 94 -0.25 6.20 -0.33
C LYS A 94 0.23 5.80 -1.72
N GLN A 95 -0.30 4.66 -2.21
CA GLN A 95 -0.24 4.11 -3.57
C GLN A 95 1.07 4.30 -4.36
N TYR A 96 1.83 3.22 -4.55
CA TYR A 96 2.96 3.17 -5.49
C TYR A 96 2.59 2.45 -6.79
N SER A 97 2.84 3.10 -7.93
CA SER A 97 2.78 2.48 -9.25
C SER A 97 3.86 1.40 -9.38
N ALA A 98 3.53 0.30 -10.07
CA ALA A 98 4.27 -0.98 -10.05
C ALA A 98 5.74 -0.93 -10.53
N ARG A 99 6.21 0.21 -11.08
CA ARG A 99 7.58 0.39 -11.59
C ARG A 99 8.66 0.54 -10.51
N ARG A 100 8.31 0.67 -9.23
CA ARG A 100 9.28 0.81 -8.11
C ARG A 100 9.23 -0.34 -7.10
N LYS A 101 8.78 -1.52 -7.51
CA LYS A 101 8.61 -2.68 -6.63
C LYS A 101 9.91 -3.29 -6.08
N ARG A 102 11.09 -3.00 -6.63
CA ARG A 102 12.33 -3.72 -6.27
C ARG A 102 13.21 -3.12 -5.17
N GLN A 103 13.08 -1.85 -4.80
CA GLN A 103 14.01 -1.23 -3.82
C GLN A 103 13.35 -0.62 -2.57
N LYS A 104 12.02 -0.42 -2.55
CA LYS A 104 11.37 0.42 -1.52
C LYS A 104 10.45 -0.32 -0.56
N ARG A 105 10.21 -1.63 -0.73
CA ARG A 105 9.39 -2.42 0.21
C ARG A 105 10.17 -2.85 1.45
N THR A 106 11.45 -3.13 1.31
CA THR A 106 12.33 -3.56 2.41
C THR A 106 12.80 -2.40 3.32
N GLN A 107 12.64 -1.14 2.89
CA GLN A 107 13.11 0.01 3.66
C GLN A 107 12.03 0.72 4.48
N MET A 108 10.71 0.50 4.30
CA MET A 108 9.73 1.37 4.99
C MET A 108 9.06 0.80 6.23
N VAL A 109 9.30 -0.46 6.56
CA VAL A 109 8.99 -0.96 7.92
C VAL A 109 10.23 -0.79 8.81
N ALA A 110 11.44 -1.00 8.27
CA ALA A 110 12.70 -0.82 9.01
C ALA A 110 13.27 0.63 9.08
N LEU A 111 13.11 1.49 8.06
CA LEU A 111 13.77 2.83 8.02
C LEU A 111 12.93 3.97 8.65
N SER A 112 12.12 3.65 9.66
CA SER A 112 11.60 4.66 10.60
C SER A 112 12.08 4.41 12.03
N PHE A 113 12.88 3.35 12.24
CA PHE A 113 13.47 3.03 13.53
C PHE A 113 14.88 3.63 13.60
N ILE A 114 15.04 4.57 14.52
CA ILE A 114 16.32 5.14 14.99
C ILE A 114 16.99 6.12 14.01
N LEU A 115 16.69 7.41 14.17
CA LEU A 115 17.71 8.46 14.06
C LEU A 115 17.61 9.36 15.29
N ALA A 116 18.29 8.94 16.36
CA ALA A 116 18.69 9.83 17.44
C ALA A 116 20.22 9.70 17.59
N SER A 117 20.94 10.50 16.80
CA SER A 117 22.24 11.02 17.19
C SER A 117 22.12 12.54 17.11
N ASN A 118 22.53 13.23 18.17
CA ASN A 118 22.23 14.63 18.49
C ASN A 118 22.81 15.70 17.53
N SER A 119 22.94 15.45 16.22
CA SER A 119 23.39 16.44 15.23
C SER A 119 22.44 16.66 14.04
N ILE A 120 21.36 15.89 13.88
CA ILE A 120 20.50 15.97 12.67
C ILE A 120 19.17 16.74 12.91
N LEU A 121 18.82 17.05 14.17
CA LEU A 121 17.55 17.74 14.48
C LEU A 121 17.54 19.24 14.14
N SER A 122 18.68 19.87 13.85
CA SER A 122 18.72 21.29 13.45
C SER A 122 18.18 21.52 12.04
N ASN A 123 18.32 20.54 11.13
CA ASN A 123 17.95 20.68 9.72
C ASN A 123 16.46 20.41 9.41
N TYR A 124 15.70 19.80 10.32
CA TYR A 124 14.29 19.52 10.09
C TYR A 124 13.33 20.59 10.63
N LYS A 125 13.80 21.49 11.51
CA LYS A 125 13.00 22.60 12.04
C LYS A 125 12.65 23.66 10.98
N SER A 126 13.44 23.80 9.91
CA SER A 126 13.20 24.80 8.85
C SER A 126 12.15 24.38 7.83
N LEU A 127 11.80 23.09 7.76
CA LEU A 127 10.85 22.53 6.77
C LEU A 127 9.39 22.56 7.24
N PHE A 128 9.12 22.97 8.48
CA PHE A 128 7.77 23.00 9.05
C PHE A 128 7.56 24.30 9.85
N PRO A 129 6.94 25.34 9.26
CA PRO A 129 6.44 26.46 10.04
C PRO A 129 5.37 25.94 11.00
N GLN A 130 5.54 26.19 12.29
CA GLN A 130 4.55 25.89 13.32
C GLN A 130 3.27 26.66 12.99
N THR A 131 2.23 25.97 12.52
CA THR A 131 0.89 26.55 12.49
C THR A 131 0.40 26.62 13.93
N LYS A 132 0.32 27.85 14.46
CA LYS A 132 -0.28 28.13 15.76
C LYS A 132 -1.71 27.59 15.78
N SER A 133 -1.94 26.53 16.55
CA SER A 133 -3.29 26.11 16.90
C SER A 133 -3.82 27.06 17.97
N ASN A 134 -4.62 28.05 17.55
CA ASN A 134 -5.53 28.72 18.47
C ASN A 134 -6.63 27.72 18.82
N VAL A 135 -6.52 27.11 20.00
CA VAL A 135 -7.64 26.44 20.65
C VAL A 135 -8.36 27.51 21.47
N ARG A 136 -9.61 27.80 21.09
CA ARG A 136 -10.63 28.33 21.98
C ARG A 136 -11.58 27.20 22.29
#